data_AF-H3D3H3-F1
#
_entry.id   AF-H3D3H3-F1
#
_cell.length_a   1.000
_cell.length_b   1.000
_cell.length_c   1.000
_cell.angle_alpha   90.00
_cell.angle_beta   90.00
_cell.angle_gamma   90.00
#
_symmetry.space_group_name_H-M   'P 1'
#
loop_
_entity.id
_entity.type
_entity.pdbx_description
1 polymer ?
#
loop_
_entity_poly.entity_id
_entity_poly.type
_entity_poly.pdbx_seq_one_letter_code
_entity_poly.pdbx_strand_id
1 'polypeptide(L)'
;MSGRVLVGVKRVIDYAVKIRVKPDNTGVVTDGVKHSMNPFCEIAVEEAVKLKEKKLIKEVVAVSCGPQQAQETIRTALAMGADRGIHVEVSGKEYDNLGPLQVSKIMAALAKKEDAQLIILGKQVI
;
A
#
# COMPACT_ATOMS: atom_id res chain seq x y z
N MET A 1 6.29 -0.59 -25.70
CA MET A 1 6.93 -0.83 -24.40
C MET A 1 5.98 -1.63 -23.52
N SER A 2 6.48 -2.62 -22.78
CA SER A 2 5.71 -3.57 -21.98
C SER A 2 5.93 -3.44 -20.46
N GLY A 3 6.48 -2.32 -20.00
CA GLY A 3 6.89 -2.16 -18.60
C GLY A 3 5.73 -2.16 -17.60
N ARG A 4 5.88 -2.90 -16.50
CA ARG A 4 4.99 -2.98 -15.34
C ARG A 4 5.63 -2.31 -14.14
N VAL A 5 4.83 -1.55 -13.40
CA VAL A 5 5.23 -0.93 -12.13
C VAL A 5 4.40 -1.50 -11.00
N LEU A 6 5.07 -1.93 -9.93
CA LEU A 6 4.41 -2.21 -8.66
C LEU A 6 4.43 -0.95 -7.79
N VAL A 7 3.28 -0.60 -7.20
CA VAL A 7 3.16 0.50 -6.27
C VAL A 7 2.69 -0.02 -4.92
N GLY A 8 3.52 0.15 -3.89
CA GLY A 8 3.16 -0.22 -2.53
C GLY A 8 2.26 0.84 -1.89
N VAL A 9 1.03 0.46 -1.54
CA VAL A 9 0.08 1.31 -0.82
C VAL A 9 -0.21 0.71 0.55
N LYS A 10 -0.37 1.56 1.57
CA LYS A 10 -0.65 1.12 2.94
C LYS A 10 -1.82 1.86 3.53
N ARG A 11 -2.70 1.11 4.20
CA ARG A 11 -3.79 1.61 5.04
C ARG A 11 -3.23 2.04 6.38
N VAL A 12 -3.48 3.28 6.77
CA VAL A 12 -3.03 3.87 8.04
C VAL A 12 -4.15 4.64 8.71
N ILE A 13 -3.98 5.02 9.98
CA ILE A 13 -4.90 5.97 10.62
C ILE A 13 -4.81 7.29 9.84
N ASP A 14 -5.96 7.90 9.58
CA ASP A 14 -6.02 9.17 8.86
C ASP A 14 -5.17 10.23 9.57
N TYR A 15 -4.33 10.95 8.82
CA TYR A 15 -3.34 11.87 9.38
C TYR A 15 -3.96 13.02 10.21
N ALA A 16 -5.24 13.33 10.00
CA ALA A 16 -5.97 14.34 10.76
C ALA A 16 -6.52 13.81 12.09
N VAL A 17 -6.46 12.49 12.34
CA VAL A 17 -6.91 11.88 13.59
C VAL A 17 -5.84 12.00 14.66
N LYS A 18 -6.23 12.54 15.81
CA LYS A 18 -5.40 12.47 17.02
C LYS A 18 -5.40 11.05 17.59
N ILE A 19 -4.25 10.38 17.53
CA ILE A 19 -4.07 9.03 18.07
C ILE A 19 -4.31 8.99 19.59
N ARG A 20 -4.82 7.85 20.07
CA ARG A 20 -4.99 7.53 21.50
C ARG A 20 -4.26 6.23 21.79
N VAL A 21 -3.45 6.22 22.84
CA VAL A 21 -2.78 5.01 23.35
C VAL A 21 -3.81 4.14 24.08
N LYS A 22 -3.75 2.83 23.90
CA LYS A 22 -4.59 1.89 24.64
C LYS A 22 -4.23 1.91 26.14
N PRO A 23 -5.20 1.73 27.07
CA PRO A 23 -4.92 1.71 28.51
C PRO A 23 -3.90 0.66 28.95
N ASP A 24 -3.76 -0.43 28.19
CA ASP A 24 -2.82 -1.53 28.45
C ASP A 24 -1.41 -1.30 27.89
N ASN A 25 -1.15 -0.13 27.28
CA ASN A 25 0.13 0.24 26.65
C ASN A 25 0.59 -0.71 25.52
N THR A 26 -0.31 -1.50 24.92
CA THR A 26 0.05 -2.44 23.84
C THR A 26 0.08 -1.80 22.45
N GLY A 27 -0.40 -0.56 22.31
CA GLY A 27 -0.43 0.16 21.04
C GLY A 27 -1.41 1.32 21.03
N VAL A 28 -1.91 1.66 19.84
CA VAL A 28 -2.92 2.71 19.64
C VAL A 28 -4.30 2.14 19.37
N VAL A 29 -5.34 2.91 19.68
CA VAL A 29 -6.74 2.56 19.37
C VAL A 29 -6.95 2.66 17.86
N THR A 30 -7.36 1.56 17.23
CA THR A 30 -7.66 1.47 15.80
C THR A 30 -9.16 1.26 15.52
N ASP A 31 -9.90 0.72 16.48
CA ASP A 31 -11.32 0.39 16.30
C ASP A 31 -12.17 1.66 16.27
N GLY A 32 -13.06 1.75 15.29
CA GLY A 32 -13.89 2.94 15.07
C GLY A 32 -13.11 4.19 14.65
N VAL A 33 -11.81 4.07 14.38
CA VAL A 33 -10.97 5.18 13.92
C VAL A 33 -10.94 5.23 12.39
N LYS A 34 -11.08 6.42 11.83
CA LYS A 34 -10.97 6.64 10.39
C LYS A 34 -9.56 6.26 9.90
N HIS A 35 -9.50 5.48 8.85
CA HIS A 35 -8.27 5.13 8.15
C HIS A 35 -8.30 5.66 6.73
N SER A 36 -7.11 5.88 6.16
CA SER A 36 -6.92 6.34 4.79
C SER A 36 -5.68 5.69 4.17
N MET A 37 -5.43 6.00 2.89
CA MET A 37 -4.14 5.73 2.28
C MET A 37 -3.08 6.59 2.98
N ASN A 38 -1.90 6.02 3.22
CA ASN A 38 -0.72 6.78 3.65
C ASN A 38 -0.41 7.88 2.62
N PRO A 39 -0.25 9.16 3.00
CA PRO A 39 -0.06 10.25 2.04
C PRO A 39 1.13 10.07 1.09
N PHE A 40 2.23 9.45 1.57
CA PHE A 40 3.37 9.16 0.69
C PHE A 40 3.05 8.08 -0.36
N CYS A 41 2.10 7.19 -0.08
CA CYS A 41 1.63 6.20 -1.05
C CYS A 41 0.75 6.85 -2.13
N GLU A 42 -0.02 7.88 -1.81
CA GLU A 42 -0.79 8.64 -2.81
C GLU A 42 0.15 9.27 -3.85
N ILE A 43 1.24 9.87 -3.39
CA ILE A 43 2.30 10.42 -4.26
C ILE A 43 2.93 9.32 -5.14
N ALA A 44 3.16 8.13 -4.57
CA ALA A 44 3.73 7.00 -5.30
C ALA A 44 2.78 6.49 -6.41
N VAL A 45 1.47 6.44 -6.15
CA VAL A 45 0.45 6.07 -7.14
C VAL A 45 0.40 7.12 -8.25
N GLU A 46 0.36 8.41 -7.88
CA GLU A 46 0.33 9.53 -8.83
C GLU A 46 1.52 9.50 -9.80
N GLU A 47 2.74 9.29 -9.30
CA GLU A 47 3.91 9.24 -10.18
C GLU A 47 3.88 8.03 -11.12
N ALA A 48 3.41 6.87 -10.64
CA ALA A 48 3.23 5.70 -11.51
C ALA A 48 2.21 5.97 -12.62
N VAL A 49 1.10 6.64 -12.30
CA VAL A 49 0.08 7.04 -13.28
C VAL A 49 0.68 8.01 -14.31
N LYS A 50 1.45 9.02 -13.88
CA LYS A 50 2.15 9.94 -14.80
C LYS A 50 3.10 9.22 -15.76
N LEU A 51 3.85 8.22 -15.28
CA LEU A 51 4.72 7.41 -16.14
C LEU A 51 3.89 6.65 -17.19
N LYS A 52 2.68 6.19 -16.84
CA LYS A 52 1.76 5.52 -17.77
C LYS A 52 1.21 6.50 -18.80
N GLU A 53 0.79 7.69 -18.39
CA GLU A 53 0.31 8.76 -19.29
C GLU A 53 1.39 9.20 -20.29
N LYS A 54 2.65 9.27 -19.84
CA LYS A 54 3.82 9.51 -20.70
C LYS A 54 4.19 8.31 -21.58
N LYS A 55 3.44 7.21 -21.52
CA LYS A 55 3.67 5.95 -22.26
C LYS A 55 5.04 5.31 -21.99
N LEU A 56 5.64 5.60 -20.83
CA LEU A 56 6.91 5.01 -20.39
C LEU A 56 6.70 3.61 -19.79
N ILE A 57 5.52 3.38 -19.22
CA ILE A 57 5.07 2.09 -18.69
C ILE A 57 3.71 1.73 -19.27
N LYS A 58 3.36 0.45 -19.26
CA LYS A 58 2.11 -0.09 -19.80
C LYS A 58 1.07 -0.31 -18.70
N GLU A 59 1.48 -0.71 -17.51
CA GLU A 59 0.58 -1.15 -16.45
C GLU A 59 1.09 -0.74 -15.07
N VAL A 60 0.18 -0.25 -14.23
CA VAL A 60 0.37 0.10 -12.82
C VAL A 60 -0.41 -0.88 -11.95
N VAL A 61 0.29 -1.56 -11.05
CA VAL A 61 -0.27 -2.56 -10.15
C VAL A 61 -0.13 -2.08 -8.71
N ALA A 62 -1.24 -1.79 -8.05
CA ALA A 62 -1.25 -1.40 -6.65
C ALA A 62 -1.19 -2.64 -5.76
N VAL A 63 -0.32 -2.63 -4.74
CA VAL A 63 -0.13 -3.74 -3.81
C VAL A 63 -0.32 -3.25 -2.38
N SER A 64 -1.15 -3.93 -1.61
CA SER A 64 -1.29 -3.71 -0.17
C SER A 64 -1.20 -5.02 0.60
N CYS A 65 -0.50 -5.00 1.72
CA CYS A 65 -0.35 -6.13 2.64
C CYS A 65 -1.04 -5.79 3.96
N GLY A 66 -2.03 -6.59 4.37
CA GLY A 66 -2.75 -6.32 5.61
C GLY A 66 -4.09 -7.05 5.69
N PRO A 67 -4.96 -6.65 6.65
CA PRO A 67 -6.24 -7.30 6.83
C PRO A 67 -7.18 -6.94 5.68
N GLN A 68 -8.35 -7.60 5.61
CA GLN A 68 -9.32 -7.41 4.54
C GLN A 68 -9.67 -5.94 4.23
N GLN A 69 -9.66 -5.06 5.24
CA GLN A 69 -9.91 -3.62 5.07
C GLN A 69 -8.87 -2.91 4.19
N ALA A 70 -7.67 -3.48 4.00
CA ALA A 70 -6.66 -2.96 3.09
C ALA A 70 -7.12 -2.92 1.62
N GLN A 71 -8.16 -3.69 1.27
CA GLN A 71 -8.81 -3.62 -0.05
C GLN A 71 -9.41 -2.25 -0.35
N GLU A 72 -9.86 -1.49 0.66
CA GLU A 72 -10.36 -0.13 0.47
C GLU A 72 -9.27 0.79 -0.08
N THR A 73 -8.06 0.70 0.48
CA THR A 73 -6.90 1.45 0.00
C THR A 73 -6.50 1.06 -1.42
N ILE A 74 -6.60 -0.23 -1.76
CA ILE A 74 -6.38 -0.69 -3.13
C ILE A 74 -7.43 -0.08 -4.07
N ARG A 75 -8.71 -0.08 -3.69
CA ARG A 75 -9.78 0.55 -4.48
C ARG A 75 -9.54 2.05 -4.69
N THR A 76 -9.02 2.76 -3.70
CA THR A 76 -8.58 4.16 -3.87
C THR A 76 -7.48 4.26 -4.93
N ALA A 77 -6.45 3.40 -4.89
CA ALA A 77 -5.40 3.39 -5.90
C ALA A 77 -5.93 3.09 -7.32
N LEU A 78 -6.90 2.18 -7.45
CA LEU A 78 -7.59 1.91 -8.72
C LEU A 78 -8.34 3.14 -9.22
N ALA A 79 -9.06 3.83 -8.33
CA ALA A 79 -9.77 5.06 -8.68
C ALA A 79 -8.84 6.21 -9.11
N MET A 80 -7.60 6.23 -8.60
CA MET A 80 -6.56 7.18 -9.02
C MET A 80 -5.92 6.83 -10.37
N GLY A 81 -6.15 5.63 -10.91
CA GLY A 81 -5.64 5.22 -12.23
C GLY A 81 -4.70 4.02 -12.22
N ALA A 82 -4.54 3.29 -11.12
CA ALA A 82 -3.93 1.96 -11.16
C ALA A 82 -4.81 0.98 -11.97
N ASP A 83 -4.18 0.10 -12.75
CA ASP A 83 -4.90 -0.80 -13.66
C ASP A 83 -5.49 -2.01 -12.92
N ARG A 84 -4.77 -2.51 -11.90
CA ARG A 84 -5.23 -3.61 -11.04
C ARG A 84 -4.59 -3.57 -9.66
N GLY A 85 -5.17 -4.36 -8.76
CA GLY A 85 -4.75 -4.46 -7.37
C GLY A 85 -4.35 -5.87 -6.96
N ILE A 86 -3.34 -5.99 -6.10
CA ILE A 86 -2.98 -7.22 -5.40
C ILE A 86 -3.15 -6.97 -3.90
N HIS A 87 -4.04 -7.74 -3.29
CA HIS A 87 -4.20 -7.79 -1.84
C HIS A 87 -3.46 -9.00 -1.30
N VAL A 88 -2.41 -8.78 -0.52
CA VAL A 88 -1.75 -9.82 0.27
C VAL A 88 -2.39 -9.83 1.64
N GLU A 89 -3.35 -10.73 1.82
CA GLU A 89 -4.10 -10.82 3.07
C GLU A 89 -3.23 -11.35 4.20
N VAL A 90 -3.13 -10.56 5.27
CA VAL A 90 -2.44 -10.89 6.52
C VAL A 90 -3.32 -10.38 7.65
N SER A 91 -3.73 -11.25 8.58
CA SER A 91 -4.69 -10.89 9.63
C SER A 91 -4.28 -11.45 11.00
N GLY A 92 -5.00 -11.01 12.04
CA GLY A 92 -4.75 -11.44 13.42
C GLY A 92 -3.30 -11.15 13.86
N LYS A 93 -2.71 -12.10 14.60
CA LYS A 93 -1.36 -11.96 15.18
C LYS A 93 -0.25 -11.80 14.14
N GLU A 94 -0.45 -12.28 12.91
CA GLU A 94 0.53 -12.12 11.84
C GLU A 94 0.59 -10.67 11.37
N TYR A 95 -0.55 -9.99 11.35
CA TYR A 95 -0.63 -8.58 10.98
C TYR A 95 0.05 -7.69 12.02
N ASP A 96 -0.11 -8.01 13.31
CA ASP A 96 0.57 -7.27 14.39
C ASP A 96 2.11 -7.33 14.27
N ASN A 97 2.64 -8.38 13.63
CA ASN A 97 4.06 -8.59 13.38
C ASN A 97 4.49 -8.22 11.95
N LEU A 98 3.59 -7.64 11.15
CA LEU A 98 3.87 -7.29 9.76
C LEU A 98 4.68 -5.99 9.68
N GLY A 99 6.01 -6.15 9.67
CA GLY A 99 6.97 -5.06 9.58
C GLY A 99 7.58 -4.87 8.18
N PRO A 100 8.48 -3.88 8.02
CA PRO A 100 9.13 -3.57 6.75
C PRO A 100 9.90 -4.76 6.14
N LEU A 101 10.48 -5.64 6.97
CA LEU A 101 11.23 -6.81 6.51
C LEU A 101 10.32 -7.86 5.84
N GLN A 102 9.15 -8.11 6.41
CA GLN A 102 8.17 -9.04 5.85
C GLN A 102 7.62 -8.45 4.54
N VAL A 103 7.24 -7.17 4.56
CA VAL A 103 6.72 -6.46 3.38
C VAL A 103 7.76 -6.44 2.25
N SER A 104 9.04 -6.21 2.52
CA SER A 104 10.07 -6.19 1.47
C SER A 104 10.26 -7.55 0.80
N LYS A 105 10.19 -8.66 1.57
CA LYS A 105 10.23 -10.03 1.03
C LYS A 105 9.02 -10.33 0.15
N ILE A 106 7.83 -9.92 0.58
CA ILE A 106 6.58 -10.06 -0.19
C ILE A 106 6.68 -9.27 -1.49
N MET A 107 7.07 -7.99 -1.43
CA MET A 107 7.23 -7.13 -2.60
C MET A 107 8.28 -7.67 -3.58
N ALA A 108 9.40 -8.23 -3.08
CA ALA A 108 10.41 -8.86 -3.93
C ALA A 108 9.88 -10.11 -4.65
N ALA A 109 9.10 -10.95 -3.97
CA ALA A 109 8.48 -12.13 -4.57
C ALA A 109 7.42 -11.72 -5.63
N LEU A 110 6.61 -10.70 -5.32
CA LEU A 110 5.64 -10.16 -6.26
C LEU A 110 6.31 -9.51 -7.47
N ALA A 111 7.37 -8.74 -7.29
CA ALA A 111 8.08 -8.12 -8.40
C ALA A 111 8.63 -9.15 -9.40
N LYS A 112 9.10 -10.31 -8.90
CA LYS A 112 9.51 -11.44 -9.75
C LYS A 112 8.33 -12.10 -10.44
N LYS A 113 7.25 -12.40 -9.70
CA LYS A 113 6.05 -13.06 -10.23
C LYS A 113 5.35 -12.21 -11.30
N GLU A 114 5.28 -10.91 -11.04
CA GLU A 114 4.66 -9.92 -11.90
C GLU A 114 5.63 -9.35 -12.92
N ASP A 115 6.88 -9.82 -12.99
CA ASP A 115 7.95 -9.34 -13.88
C ASP A 115 7.89 -7.81 -14.03
N ALA A 116 8.01 -7.13 -12.88
CA ALA A 116 7.93 -5.69 -12.76
C ALA A 116 9.33 -5.07 -12.94
N GLN A 117 9.41 -4.00 -13.72
CA GLN A 117 10.68 -3.33 -14.04
C GLN A 117 10.98 -2.18 -13.07
N LEU A 118 9.97 -1.73 -12.31
CA LEU A 118 10.11 -0.66 -11.33
C LEU A 118 9.16 -0.91 -10.16
N ILE A 119 9.63 -0.59 -8.95
CA ILE A 119 8.82 -0.56 -7.73
C ILE A 119 8.84 0.87 -7.21
N ILE A 120 7.67 1.46 -6.98
CA ILE A 120 7.54 2.79 -6.37
C ILE A 120 6.88 2.63 -5.00
N LEU A 121 7.48 3.24 -3.98
CA LEU A 121 7.03 3.19 -2.60
C LEU A 121 6.96 4.62 -2.04
N GLY A 122 6.11 4.82 -1.04
CA GLY A 122 6.15 6.05 -0.24
C GLY A 122 7.45 6.13 0.57
N LYS A 123 7.89 7.36 0.88
CA LYS A 123 9.09 7.65 1.69
C LYS A 123 9.07 6.92 3.05
N GLN A 124 7.93 6.96 3.73
CA GLN A 124 7.70 6.35 5.03
C GLN A 124 6.22 6.07 5.21
N VAL A 125 5.88 5.47 6.35
CA VAL A 125 4.50 5.24 6.80
C VAL A 125 4.27 6.13 8.02
N ILE A 126 3.14 6.84 8.05
CA ILE A 126 2.70 7.65 9.19
C ILE A 126 1.47 7.04 9.87
#